data_AF-A0A9C9GJD4-F1
#
_entry.id   AF-A0A9C9GJD4-F1
#
_cell.length_a   1.000
_cell.length_b   1.000
_cell.length_c   1.000
_cell.angle_alpha   90.00
_cell.angle_beta   90.00
_cell.angle_gamma   90.00
#
_symmetry.space_group_name_H-M   'P 1'
#
loop_
_entity.id
_entity.type
_entity.pdbx_description
1 polymer ?
#
loop_
_entity_poly.entity_id
_entity_poly.type
_entity_poly.pdbx_seq_one_letter_code
_entity_poly.pdbx_strand_id
1 'polypeptide(L)' 'MTNEQCIKLPIFLADEQVSDLMVVDELSMLSSSKCQLQTLSNLNTQIISQLVALSEEHAQGELLPLCITVSALVPLA' A
#
# COMPACT_ATOMS: atom_id res chain seq x y z
N MET A 1 -2.89 15.29 24.29
CA MET A 1 -2.85 14.20 23.29
C MET A 1 -2.01 14.71 22.14
N THR A 2 -0.85 14.12 21.90
CA THR A 2 0.06 14.53 20.82
C THR A 2 -0.59 14.14 19.49
N ASN A 3 -1.07 15.14 18.74
CA ASN A 3 -1.36 14.97 17.32
C ASN A 3 -0.01 14.72 16.63
N GLU A 4 0.43 13.48 16.58
CA GLU A 4 1.55 13.10 15.72
C GLU A 4 1.11 13.36 14.28
N GLN A 5 1.67 14.42 13.70
CA GLN A 5 1.46 14.75 12.30
C GLN A 5 2.13 13.66 11.47
N CYS A 6 1.34 12.72 10.96
CA CYS A 6 1.81 11.72 10.02
C CYS A 6 1.36 12.08 8.61
N ILE A 7 2.21 11.78 7.64
CA ILE A 7 1.84 11.84 6.23
C ILE A 7 0.99 10.59 5.95
N LYS A 8 -0.28 10.79 5.61
CA LYS A 8 -1.23 9.71 5.34
C LYS A 8 -1.21 9.36 3.87
N LEU A 9 -0.92 8.09 3.58
CA LEU A 9 -0.87 7.55 2.23
C LEU A 9 -1.95 6.48 2.04
N PRO A 10 -3.13 6.82 1.48
CA PRO A 10 -4.16 5.85 1.17
C PRO A 10 -3.82 5.12 -0.14
N ILE A 11 -3.92 3.80 -0.14
CA ILE A 11 -3.82 2.97 -1.34
C ILE A 11 -5.08 2.13 -1.46
N PHE A 12 -5.71 2.23 -2.62
CA PHE A 12 -6.95 1.54 -2.91
C PHE A 12 -6.70 0.37 -3.85
N LEU A 13 -7.24 -0.78 -3.48
CA LEU A 13 -7.10 -2.01 -4.24
C LEU A 13 -8.44 -2.41 -4.86
N ALA A 14 -8.42 -2.83 -6.13
CA ALA A 14 -9.57 -3.46 -6.75
C ALA A 14 -9.80 -4.88 -6.19
N ASP A 15 -11.03 -5.39 -6.30
CA ASP A 15 -11.43 -6.69 -5.73
C ASP A 15 -10.50 -7.85 -6.14
N GLU A 16 -10.04 -7.84 -7.38
CA GLU A 16 -9.07 -8.80 -7.92
C GLU A 16 -7.71 -8.73 -7.20
N GLN A 17 -7.24 -7.53 -6.87
CA GLN A 17 -5.99 -7.30 -6.13
C GLN A 17 -6.13 -7.65 -4.63
N VAL A 18 -7.31 -7.43 -4.06
CA VAL A 18 -7.62 -7.80 -2.67
C VAL A 18 -7.66 -9.33 -2.55
N SER A 19 -8.34 -9.99 -3.48
CA SER A 19 -8.41 -11.45 -3.55
C SER A 19 -7.01 -12.07 -3.66
N ASP A 20 -6.16 -11.53 -4.54
CA ASP A 20 -4.78 -11.96 -4.68
C ASP A 20 -3.98 -11.84 -3.38
N LEU A 21 -4.17 -10.77 -2.61
CA LEU A 21 -3.49 -10.56 -1.32
C LEU A 21 -4.02 -11.50 -0.22
N MET A 22 -5.33 -11.75 -0.16
CA MET A 22 -5.90 -12.68 0.82
C MET A 22 -5.34 -14.09 0.61
N VAL A 23 -5.17 -14.52 -0.65
CA VAL A 23 -4.57 -15.81 -0.96
C VAL A 23 -3.09 -15.88 -0.53
N VAL A 24 -2.36 -14.75 -0.48
CA VAL A 24 -0.98 -14.70 0.04
C VAL A 24 -0.94 -14.90 1.56
N ASP A 25 -1.94 -14.43 2.29
CA ASP A 25 -2.05 -14.63 3.75
C ASP A 25 -2.39 -16.09 4.10
N GLU A 26 -3.21 -16.74 3.27
CA GLU A 26 -3.64 -18.14 3.47
C GLU A 26 -2.62 -19.18 2.98
N LEU A 27 -1.82 -18.86 1.95
CA LEU A 27 -0.80 -19.77 1.42
C LEU A 27 0.58 -19.46 1.99
N SER A 28 0.97 -20.22 3.03
CA SER A 28 2.36 -20.36 3.45
C SER A 28 3.26 -20.82 2.28
N MET A 29 3.90 -19.86 1.59
CA MET A 29 5.21 -19.95 0.94
C MET A 29 5.49 -21.12 -0.04
N LEU A 30 4.49 -21.79 -0.65
CA LEU A 30 4.78 -22.96 -1.50
C LEU A 30 4.37 -22.88 -2.98
N SER A 31 3.66 -21.83 -3.42
CA SER A 31 3.55 -21.53 -4.86
C SER A 31 3.14 -20.07 -5.07
N SER A 32 4.09 -19.17 -5.28
CA SER A 32 3.76 -17.81 -5.70
C SER A 32 3.18 -17.87 -7.12
N SER A 33 1.88 -17.67 -7.26
CA SER A 33 1.30 -17.51 -8.59
C SER A 33 1.84 -16.21 -9.20
N LYS A 34 2.02 -16.15 -10.52
CA LYS A 34 2.48 -14.92 -11.19
C LYS A 34 1.57 -13.71 -10.90
N CYS A 35 0.29 -13.96 -10.65
CA CYS A 35 -0.72 -12.95 -10.33
C CYS A 35 -0.43 -12.27 -8.98
N GLN A 36 -0.13 -13.04 -7.94
CA GLN A 36 0.21 -12.51 -6.60
C GLN A 36 1.45 -11.61 -6.62
N LEU A 37 2.49 -12.01 -7.35
CA LEU A 37 3.71 -11.22 -7.49
C LEU A 37 3.48 -9.93 -8.27
N GLN A 38 2.59 -9.96 -9.26
CA GLN A 38 2.19 -8.77 -10.02
C GLN A 38 1.43 -7.78 -9.13
N THR A 39 0.50 -8.27 -8.30
CA THR A 39 -0.24 -7.44 -7.35
C THR A 39 0.68 -6.78 -6.31
N LEU A 40 1.65 -7.50 -5.76
CA LEU A 40 2.69 -6.94 -4.88
C LEU A 40 3.58 -5.91 -5.59
N SER A 41 3.99 -6.19 -6.83
CA SER A 41 4.78 -5.27 -7.65
C SER A 41 4.02 -3.97 -7.94
N ASN A 42 2.72 -4.08 -8.24
CA ASN A 42 1.84 -2.94 -8.45
C ASN A 42 1.68 -2.10 -7.19
N LEU A 43 1.48 -2.74 -6.03
CA LEU A 43 1.40 -2.06 -4.73
C LEU A 43 2.68 -1.28 -4.43
N ASN A 44 3.84 -1.91 -4.59
CA ASN A 44 5.14 -1.26 -4.40
C ASN A 44 5.32 -0.05 -5.32
N THR A 45 4.93 -0.18 -6.59
CA THR A 45 5.03 0.91 -7.56
C THR A 45 4.15 2.09 -7.15
N GLN A 46 2.94 1.84 -6.68
CA GLN A 46 2.03 2.89 -6.18
C GLN A 46 2.58 3.57 -4.93
N ILE A 47 3.11 2.80 -3.97
CA ILE A 47 3.75 3.33 -2.75
C ILE A 47 4.89 4.27 -3.14
N ILE A 48 5.81 3.81 -3.99
CA ILE A 48 6.99 4.59 -4.40
C ILE A 48 6.57 5.85 -5.14
N SER A 49 5.64 5.75 -6.10
CA SER A 49 5.19 6.90 -6.88
C SER A 49 4.58 7.99 -6.01
N GLN A 50 3.74 7.62 -5.04
CA GLN A 50 3.13 8.60 -4.16
C GLN A 50 4.13 9.14 -3.13
N LEU A 51 5.09 8.33 -2.68
CA LEU A 51 6.18 8.81 -1.82
C LEU A 51 7.07 9.84 -2.51
N VAL A 52 7.37 9.64 -3.79
CA VAL A 52 8.12 10.62 -4.59
C VAL A 52 7.33 11.92 -4.67
N ALA A 53 6.05 11.87 -5.02
CA ALA A 53 5.20 13.06 -5.07
C ALA A 53 5.14 13.79 -3.71
N LEU A 54 4.96 13.05 -2.62
CA LEU A 54 4.94 13.62 -1.27
C LEU A 54 6.29 14.21 -0.85
N SER A 55 7.40 13.61 -1.28
CA SER A 55 8.75 14.14 -1.00
C SER A 55 9.03 15.43 -1.75
N GLU A 56 8.46 15.60 -2.94
CA GLU A 56 8.52 16.86 -3.70
C GLU A 56 7.67 17.95 -3.03
N GLU A 57 6.50 17.60 -2.50
CA GLU A 57 5.61 18.53 -1.78
C GLU A 57 6.14 18.93 -0.40
N HIS A 58 6.80 18.01 0.32
CA HIS A 58 7.28 18.19 1.70
C HIS A 58 8.81 18.29 1.80
N ALA A 59 9.48 18.81 0.77
CA ALA A 59 10.93 18.94 0.68
C ALA A 59 11.59 19.79 1.80
N GLN A 60 10.82 20.32 2.75
CA GLN A 60 11.29 21.13 3.88
C GLN A 60 11.69 20.28 5.10
N GLY A 61 12.76 19.48 4.98
CA GLY A 61 13.66 19.09 6.08
C GLY A 61 13.11 18.36 7.33
N GLU A 62 11.79 18.21 7.47
CA GLU A 62 11.15 17.55 8.60
C GLU A 62 10.96 16.07 8.30
N LEU A 63 11.52 15.23 9.17
CA LEU A 63 11.28 13.79 9.15
C LEU A 63 9.92 13.53 9.79
N LEU A 64 8.87 13.50 8.98
CA LEU A 64 7.53 13.12 9.41
C LEU A 64 7.32 11.61 9.28
N PRO A 65 6.66 10.96 10.25
CA PRO A 65 6.30 9.55 10.13
C PRO A 65 5.31 9.34 8.98
N LEU A 66 5.55 8.32 8.16
CA LEU A 66 4.66 7.89 7.10
C LEU A 66 3.67 6.84 7.62
N CYS A 67 2.38 7.05 7.37
CA CYS A 67 1.32 6.09 7.66
C CYS A 67 0.67 5.63 6.35
N ILE A 68 0.96 4.40 5.93
CA ILE A 68 0.35 3.79 4.74
C ILE A 68 -0.88 3.02 5.17
N THR A 69 -2.03 3.34 4.57
CA THR A 69 -3.27 2.58 4.78
C THR A 69 -3.68 1.97 3.45
N VAL A 70 -3.76 0.64 3.42
CA VAL A 70 -4.24 -0.09 2.25
C VAL A 70 -5.69 -0.49 2.50
N SER A 71 -6.59 -0.23 1.55
CA SER A 71 -8.02 -0.53 1.67
C SER A 71 -8.57 -1.04 0.35
N ALA A 72 -9.55 -1.93 0.43
CA ALA A 72 -10.32 -2.33 -0.74
C ALA A 72 -11.16 -1.15 -1.24
N LEU A 73 -11.31 -1.01 -2.56
CA LEU A 73 -12.20 -0.03 -3.19
C LEU A 73 -13.67 -0.32 -2.86
N VAL A 74 -14.00 -1.60 -2.72
CA VAL A 74 -15.33 -2.08 -2.35
C VAL A 74 -15.20 -2.90 -1.07
N PRO A 75 -16.10 -2.78 -0.08
CA PRO A 75 -16.11 -3.66 1.08
C PRO A 75 -16.18 -5.12 0.63
N LEU A 76 -15.29 -5.95 1.16
CA LEU A 76 -15.39 -7.39 0.99
C LEU A 76 -16.71 -7.86 1.61
N ALA A 77 -17.55 -8.51 0.79
CA ALA A 77 -18.86 -9.03 1.18
C ALA A 77 -18.76 -10.38 1.90
#